data_AF-A0A497UAB3-F1
#
_entry.id   AF-A0A497UAB3-F1
#
_cell.length_a   1.000
_cell.length_b   1.000
_cell.length_c   1.000
_cell.angle_alpha   90.00
_cell.angle_beta   90.00
_cell.angle_gamma   90.00
#
_symmetry.space_group_name_H-M   'P 1'
#
loop_
_entity.id
_entity.type
_entity.pdbx_description
1 polymer ?
#
loop_
_entity_poly.entity_id
_entity_poly.type
_entity_poly.pdbx_seq_one_letter_code
_entity_poly.pdbx_strand_id
1 'polypeptide(L)'
;MIEKLNIDLSQTPEKFQDLGHEILDFLIGKLLLIDALEQEIYDRYQVLEEKRASPNQTHPDEEDLWDEYAQRCKEIIAPISIKTYNDSRSFGKPTAYEYLSYPDTKISLIMKSENRAVVETYFEHGIAKKEQFVLKKDNNSWKIDTKKYGFPDEDKWWKDEI
;
A
#
# COMPACT_ATOMS: atom_id res chain seq x y z
N MET A 1 7.96 -14.16 -2.36
CA MET A 1 6.97 -15.21 -2.68
C MET A 1 5.73 -14.51 -3.18
N ILE A 2 5.56 -14.43 -4.50
CA ILE A 2 4.46 -13.76 -5.21
C ILE A 2 3.45 -14.79 -5.79
N GLU A 3 3.73 -16.09 -5.68
CA GLU A 3 3.10 -17.19 -6.44
C GLU A 3 1.56 -17.34 -6.34
N LYS A 4 0.87 -16.54 -5.51
CA LYS A 4 -0.60 -16.53 -5.41
C LYS A 4 -1.29 -15.30 -6.02
N LEU A 5 -0.54 -14.30 -6.48
CA LEU A 5 -1.12 -13.06 -7.02
C LEU A 5 -1.41 -13.19 -8.51
N ASN A 6 -2.59 -12.72 -8.94
CA ASN A 6 -2.99 -12.72 -10.34
C ASN A 6 -2.31 -11.55 -11.07
N ILE A 7 -1.11 -11.80 -11.62
CA ILE A 7 -0.27 -10.79 -12.25
C ILE A 7 -0.41 -10.82 -13.77
N ASP A 8 -0.72 -9.66 -14.34
CA ASP A 8 -0.75 -9.41 -15.79
C ASP A 8 0.44 -8.54 -16.22
N LEU A 9 1.26 -9.09 -17.12
CA LEU A 9 2.40 -8.42 -17.75
C LEU A 9 2.18 -8.10 -19.23
N SER A 10 0.96 -8.25 -19.76
CA SER A 10 0.64 -8.07 -21.18
C SER A 10 1.02 -6.68 -21.73
N GLN A 11 1.04 -5.66 -20.87
CA GLN A 11 1.41 -4.28 -21.19
C GLN A 11 2.90 -3.98 -20.97
N THR A 12 3.71 -4.99 -20.65
CA THR A 12 5.15 -4.89 -20.42
C THR A 12 5.91 -5.68 -21.49
N PRO A 13 6.72 -5.02 -22.35
CA PRO A 13 7.58 -5.68 -23.34
C PRO A 13 8.48 -6.74 -22.69
N GLU A 14 8.71 -7.85 -23.38
CA GLU A 14 9.49 -9.01 -22.90
C GLU A 14 10.85 -8.61 -22.31
N LYS A 15 11.58 -7.68 -22.97
CA LYS A 15 12.87 -7.15 -22.50
C LYS A 15 12.83 -6.44 -21.14
N PHE A 16 11.65 -6.15 -20.60
CA PHE A 16 11.44 -5.50 -19.31
C PHE A 16 10.74 -6.41 -18.30
N GLN A 17 10.41 -7.66 -18.63
CA GLN A 17 9.67 -8.55 -17.72
C GLN A 17 10.46 -8.91 -16.47
N ASP A 18 11.75 -9.25 -16.60
CA ASP A 18 12.61 -9.55 -15.44
C ASP A 18 12.68 -8.37 -14.47
N LEU A 19 12.97 -7.18 -15.00
CA LEU A 19 12.96 -5.93 -14.24
C LEU A 19 11.56 -5.63 -13.67
N GLY A 20 10.51 -6.02 -14.39
CA GLY A 20 9.14 -5.90 -13.94
C GLY A 20 8.83 -6.75 -12.71
N HIS A 21 9.32 -7.99 -12.67
CA HIS A 21 9.22 -8.85 -11.50
C HIS A 21 9.94 -8.26 -10.29
N GLU A 22 11.15 -7.72 -10.48
CA GLU A 22 11.89 -7.04 -9.39
C GLU A 22 11.10 -5.84 -8.82
N ILE A 23 10.44 -5.06 -9.68
CA ILE A 23 9.60 -3.92 -9.29
C ILE A 23 8.39 -4.38 -8.49
N LEU A 24 7.75 -5.47 -8.92
CA LEU A 24 6.59 -6.05 -8.24
C LEU A 24 6.99 -6.61 -6.87
N ASP A 25 8.08 -7.36 -6.77
CA ASP A 25 8.63 -7.86 -5.49
C ASP A 25 8.94 -6.70 -4.54
N PHE A 26 9.56 -5.63 -5.05
CA PHE A 26 9.82 -4.42 -4.28
C PHE A 26 8.53 -3.78 -3.76
N LEU A 27 7.58 -3.47 -4.64
CA LEU A 27 6.37 -2.76 -4.27
C LEU A 27 5.52 -3.59 -3.30
N ILE A 28 5.17 -4.82 -3.70
CA ILE A 28 4.29 -5.70 -2.93
C ILE A 28 4.91 -6.01 -1.58
N GLY A 29 6.22 -6.26 -1.53
CA GLY A 29 6.93 -6.47 -0.27
C GLY A 29 6.79 -5.29 0.69
N LYS A 30 6.83 -4.05 0.19
CA LYS A 30 6.63 -2.86 1.03
C LYS A 30 5.18 -2.64 1.44
N LEU A 31 4.22 -2.89 0.56
CA LEU A 31 2.80 -2.79 0.89
C LEU A 31 2.41 -3.81 1.96
N LEU A 32 2.91 -5.04 1.88
CA LEU A 32 2.68 -6.07 2.90
C LEU A 32 3.32 -5.75 4.25
N LEU A 33 4.46 -5.03 4.27
CA LEU A 33 5.05 -4.55 5.53
C LEU A 33 4.15 -3.48 6.19
N ILE A 34 3.56 -2.59 5.40
CA ILE A 34 2.60 -1.59 5.91
C ILE A 34 1.35 -2.30 6.41
N ASP A 35 0.83 -3.27 5.65
CA ASP A 35 -0.34 -4.07 6.01
C ASP A 35 -0.17 -4.77 7.36
N ALA A 36 0.96 -5.45 7.55
CA ALA A 36 1.27 -6.14 8.80
C ALA A 36 1.41 -5.17 9.99
N LEU A 37 2.01 -3.99 9.77
CA LEU A 37 2.08 -2.95 10.79
C LEU A 37 0.69 -2.45 11.17
N GLU A 38 -0.17 -2.17 10.19
CA GLU A 38 -1.52 -1.68 10.43
C GLU A 38 -2.37 -2.72 11.19
N GLN A 39 -2.23 -4.00 10.83
CA GLN A 39 -2.86 -5.11 11.54
C GLN A 39 -2.42 -5.18 13.01
N GLU A 40 -1.10 -5.11 13.26
CA GLU A 40 -0.54 -5.15 14.62
C GLU A 40 -1.08 -3.98 15.48
N ILE A 41 -1.08 -2.76 14.93
CA ILE A 41 -1.56 -1.57 15.62
C ILE A 41 -3.06 -1.65 15.88
N TYR A 42 -3.84 -2.13 14.90
CA TYR A 42 -5.28 -2.34 15.06
C TYR A 42 -5.58 -3.34 16.19
N ASP A 43 -4.89 -4.47 16.24
CA ASP A 43 -5.09 -5.48 17.29
C ASP A 43 -4.77 -4.93 18.69
N ARG A 44 -3.67 -4.14 18.80
CA ARG A 44 -3.32 -3.44 20.05
C ARG A 44 -4.36 -2.40 20.43
N TYR A 45 -4.88 -1.66 19.46
CA TYR A 45 -5.94 -0.68 19.65
C TYR A 45 -7.24 -1.32 20.16
N GLN A 46 -7.63 -2.48 19.63
CA GLN A 46 -8.80 -3.23 20.13
C GLN A 46 -8.65 -3.60 21.61
N VAL A 47 -7.45 -3.99 22.05
CA VAL A 47 -7.19 -4.27 23.48
C VAL A 47 -7.32 -3.00 24.34
N LEU A 48 -6.94 -1.83 23.83
CA LEU A 48 -7.14 -0.56 24.53
C LEU A 48 -8.63 -0.18 24.60
N GLU A 49 -9.36 -0.34 23.49
CA GLU A 49 -10.82 -0.15 23.41
C GLU A 49 -11.57 -0.96 24.46
N GLU A 50 -11.26 -2.26 24.59
CA GLU A 50 -11.88 -3.14 25.59
C GLU A 50 -11.60 -2.70 27.04
N LYS A 51 -10.47 -2.03 27.27
CA LYS A 51 -10.05 -1.53 28.59
C LYS A 51 -10.50 -0.10 28.87
N ARG A 52 -11.19 0.56 27.92
CA ARG A 52 -11.65 1.94 28.12
C ARG A 52 -12.61 2.03 29.30
N ALA A 53 -12.41 3.04 30.14
CA ALA A 53 -13.25 3.28 31.31
C ALA A 53 -14.67 3.69 30.94
N SER A 54 -14.85 4.38 29.81
CA SER A 54 -16.16 4.71 29.26
C SER A 54 -16.08 4.94 27.74
N PRO A 55 -17.19 4.77 26.98
CA PRO A 55 -17.19 4.93 25.53
C PRO A 55 -16.80 6.33 25.02
N ASN A 56 -16.91 7.36 25.87
CA ASN A 56 -16.62 8.74 25.51
C ASN A 56 -15.21 9.18 25.93
N GLN A 57 -14.36 8.26 26.37
CA GLN A 57 -13.01 8.54 26.83
C GLN A 57 -11.99 7.70 26.07
N THR A 58 -11.01 8.38 25.49
CA THR A 58 -9.81 7.80 24.91
C THR A 58 -9.00 7.07 26.00
N HIS A 59 -8.41 5.94 25.65
CA HIS A 59 -7.50 5.25 26.58
C HIS A 59 -6.21 6.09 26.73
N PRO A 60 -5.63 6.26 27.94
CA PRO A 60 -4.41 7.06 28.11
C PRO A 60 -3.25 6.64 27.19
N ASP A 61 -3.05 5.34 27.01
CA ASP A 61 -1.98 4.78 26.17
C ASP A 61 -2.27 4.85 24.65
N GLU A 62 -3.40 5.42 24.24
CA GLU A 62 -3.76 5.50 22.81
C GLU A 62 -2.90 6.50 22.05
N GLU A 63 -2.54 7.63 22.67
CA GLU A 63 -1.65 8.64 22.07
C GLU A 63 -0.28 8.04 21.75
N ASP A 64 0.31 7.32 22.70
CA ASP A 64 1.60 6.62 22.50
C ASP A 64 1.52 5.58 21.37
N LEU A 65 0.38 4.90 21.21
CA LEU A 65 0.15 3.94 20.11
C LEU A 65 0.11 4.64 18.75
N TRP A 66 -0.54 5.82 18.67
CA TRP A 66 -0.57 6.64 17.47
C TRP A 66 0.82 7.17 17.09
N ASP A 67 1.58 7.66 18.07
CA ASP A 67 2.96 8.13 17.86
C ASP A 67 3.89 7.01 17.38
N GLU A 68 3.76 5.81 17.96
CA GLU A 68 4.51 4.64 17.50
C GLU A 68 4.13 4.26 16.06
N TYR A 69 2.84 4.25 15.73
CA TYR A 69 2.35 3.95 14.39
C TYR A 69 2.90 4.95 13.35
N ALA A 70 2.79 6.24 13.65
CA ALA A 70 3.33 7.33 12.81
C ALA A 70 4.83 7.16 12.55
N GLN A 71 5.61 6.93 13.60
CA GLN A 71 7.06 6.76 13.50
C GLN A 71 7.44 5.52 12.68
N ARG A 72 6.79 4.37 12.93
CA ARG A 72 7.07 3.12 12.19
C ARG A 72 6.63 3.22 10.73
N CYS A 73 5.51 3.88 10.44
CA CYS A 73 5.09 4.17 9.06
C CYS A 73 6.14 5.00 8.31
N LYS A 74 6.64 6.06 8.95
CA LYS A 74 7.68 6.91 8.39
C LYS A 74 8.96 6.13 8.06
N GLU A 75 9.39 5.22 8.92
CA GLU A 75 10.57 4.37 8.70
C GLU A 75 10.41 3.44 7.49
N ILE A 76 9.20 2.94 7.23
CA ILE A 76 8.91 2.10 6.07
C ILE A 76 8.82 2.93 4.78
N ILE A 77 8.16 4.09 4.82
CA ILE A 77 7.79 4.87 3.62
C ILE A 77 8.88 5.82 3.16
N ALA A 78 9.52 6.54 4.08
CA ALA A 78 10.49 7.59 3.72
C ALA A 78 11.62 7.08 2.80
N PRO A 79 12.15 5.85 2.95
CA PRO A 79 13.16 5.33 2.04
C PRO A 79 12.64 5.00 0.63
N ILE A 80 11.33 4.72 0.49
CA ILE A 80 10.73 4.18 -0.74
C ILE A 80 9.88 5.21 -1.49
N SER A 81 9.59 6.37 -0.91
CA SER A 81 8.83 7.44 -1.54
C SER A 81 9.76 8.54 -2.07
N ILE A 82 9.42 9.13 -3.22
CA ILE A 82 10.08 10.36 -3.72
C ILE A 82 9.57 11.58 -2.95
N LYS A 83 8.35 11.52 -2.42
CA LYS A 83 7.73 12.61 -1.67
C LYS A 83 8.02 12.49 -0.19
N THR A 84 8.05 13.65 0.47
CA THR A 84 8.11 13.74 1.93
C THR A 84 6.94 12.99 2.55
N TYR A 85 7.23 12.23 3.60
CA TYR A 85 6.23 11.56 4.43
C TYR A 85 5.27 12.58 5.06
N ASN A 86 3.98 12.25 5.09
CA ASN A 86 2.93 13.01 5.75
C ASN A 86 2.21 12.09 6.74
N ASP A 87 1.84 12.63 7.89
CA ASP A 87 1.33 11.86 9.03
C ASP A 87 -0.20 11.78 9.08
N SER A 88 -0.83 11.76 7.90
CA SER A 88 -2.28 11.81 7.71
C SER A 88 -2.95 10.42 7.76
N ARG A 89 -2.21 9.39 8.18
CA ARG A 89 -2.63 7.99 8.07
C ARG A 89 -3.58 7.60 9.19
N SER A 90 -4.48 6.70 8.84
CA SER A 90 -5.31 5.97 9.80
C SER A 90 -4.93 4.50 9.76
N PHE A 91 -5.43 3.73 10.73
CA PHE A 91 -5.40 2.28 10.71
C PHE A 91 -6.82 1.75 10.95
N GLY A 92 -7.16 0.60 10.39
CA GLY A 92 -8.48 0.03 10.57
C GLY A 92 -8.64 -1.38 10.03
N LYS A 93 -9.90 -1.83 9.98
CA LYS A 93 -10.30 -3.07 9.31
C LYS A 93 -11.32 -2.80 8.19
N PRO A 94 -11.06 -3.25 6.95
CA PRO A 94 -9.83 -3.90 6.49
C PRO A 94 -8.61 -2.95 6.57
N THR A 95 -7.41 -3.51 6.66
CA THR A 95 -6.16 -2.73 6.56
C THR A 95 -5.99 -2.19 5.14
N ALA A 96 -5.17 -1.15 4.96
CA ALA A 96 -5.04 -0.44 3.70
C ALA A 96 -4.68 -1.35 2.51
N TYR A 97 -3.89 -2.40 2.75
CA TYR A 97 -3.38 -3.30 1.72
C TYR A 97 -3.83 -4.76 1.92
N GLU A 98 -4.85 -5.01 2.75
CA GLU A 98 -5.36 -6.36 3.05
C GLU A 98 -5.77 -7.10 1.77
N TYR A 99 -6.20 -6.33 0.77
CA TYR A 99 -6.62 -6.84 -0.52
C TYR A 99 -5.54 -7.62 -1.26
N LEU A 100 -4.26 -7.44 -0.94
CA LEU A 100 -3.17 -8.26 -1.51
C LEU A 100 -3.26 -9.74 -1.08
N SER A 101 -4.05 -10.05 -0.04
CA SER A 101 -4.34 -11.43 0.35
C SER A 101 -5.55 -12.05 -0.36
N TYR A 102 -6.37 -11.24 -1.04
CA TYR A 102 -7.60 -11.72 -1.66
C TYR A 102 -7.29 -12.49 -2.94
N PRO A 103 -7.93 -13.66 -3.17
CA PRO A 103 -7.63 -14.51 -4.32
C PRO A 103 -7.96 -13.86 -5.66
N ASP A 104 -8.96 -12.96 -5.68
CA ASP A 104 -9.43 -12.30 -6.89
C ASP A 104 -8.73 -10.97 -7.19
N THR A 105 -7.77 -10.57 -6.35
CA THR A 105 -6.98 -9.36 -6.59
C THR A 105 -6.12 -9.51 -7.82
N LYS A 106 -6.31 -8.60 -8.78
CA LYS A 106 -5.54 -8.54 -10.02
C LYS A 106 -4.50 -7.44 -9.93
N ILE A 107 -3.31 -7.72 -10.41
CA ILE A 107 -2.19 -6.78 -10.44
C ILE A 107 -1.69 -6.69 -11.87
N SER A 108 -1.68 -5.50 -12.45
CA SER A 108 -1.15 -5.26 -13.79
C SER A 108 0.11 -4.41 -13.70
N LEU A 109 1.19 -4.86 -14.36
CA LEU A 109 2.39 -4.07 -14.53
C LEU A 109 2.45 -3.50 -15.94
N ILE A 110 2.60 -2.18 -16.01
CA ILE A 110 2.73 -1.43 -17.25
C ILE A 110 4.09 -0.75 -17.26
N MET A 111 4.97 -1.15 -18.17
CA MET A 111 6.31 -0.61 -18.27
C MET A 111 6.69 -0.33 -19.73
N LYS A 112 7.08 0.92 -20.01
CA LYS A 112 7.49 1.37 -21.37
C LYS A 112 8.94 1.84 -21.43
N SER A 113 9.60 2.01 -20.29
CA SER A 113 11.00 2.38 -20.18
C SER A 113 11.62 1.78 -18.92
N GLU A 114 12.95 1.64 -18.91
CA GLU A 114 13.73 1.12 -17.78
C GLU A 114 13.68 1.99 -16.50
N ASN A 115 13.19 3.22 -16.61
CA ASN A 115 13.22 4.21 -15.52
C ASN A 115 11.83 4.51 -14.94
N ARG A 116 10.76 3.92 -15.50
CA ARG A 116 9.39 4.17 -15.05
C ARG A 116 8.51 2.94 -15.23
N ALA A 117 7.83 2.57 -14.16
CA ALA A 117 6.80 1.53 -14.16
C ALA A 117 5.51 2.05 -13.52
N VAL A 118 4.41 1.44 -13.90
CA VAL A 118 3.10 1.65 -13.28
C VAL A 118 2.57 0.29 -12.86
N VAL A 119 2.21 0.15 -11.59
CA VAL A 119 1.52 -1.02 -11.06
C VAL A 119 0.10 -0.61 -10.76
N GLU A 120 -0.87 -1.31 -11.32
CA GLU A 120 -2.28 -1.13 -11.04
C GLU A 120 -2.83 -2.35 -10.31
N THR A 121 -3.62 -2.14 -9.27
CA THR A 121 -4.30 -3.22 -8.56
C THR A 121 -5.79 -3.05 -8.69
N TYR A 122 -6.50 -4.15 -8.91
CA TYR A 122 -7.96 -4.21 -8.94
C TYR A 122 -8.41 -5.25 -7.92
N PHE A 123 -9.33 -4.84 -7.05
CA PHE A 123 -9.82 -5.68 -5.96
C PHE A 123 -11.24 -5.27 -5.57
N GLU A 124 -11.93 -6.15 -4.87
CA GLU A 124 -13.28 -5.91 -4.39
C GLU A 124 -13.36 -6.19 -2.89
N HIS A 125 -13.81 -5.19 -2.14
CA HIS A 125 -14.14 -5.33 -0.72
C HIS A 125 -15.35 -4.44 -0.41
N GLY A 126 -16.54 -5.05 -0.46
CA GLY A 126 -17.82 -4.34 -0.43
C GLY A 126 -18.12 -3.59 -1.74
N ILE A 127 -17.16 -2.84 -2.27
CA ILE A 127 -17.21 -2.14 -3.56
C ILE A 127 -15.92 -2.41 -4.31
N ALA A 128 -16.01 -2.61 -5.64
CA ALA A 128 -14.85 -2.77 -6.50
C ALA A 128 -14.03 -1.47 -6.57
N LYS A 129 -12.72 -1.58 -6.38
CA LYS A 129 -11.78 -0.44 -6.36
C LYS A 129 -10.58 -0.75 -7.24
N LYS A 130 -9.87 0.31 -7.61
CA LYS A 130 -8.57 0.22 -8.27
C LYS A 130 -7.59 1.19 -7.64
N GLU A 131 -6.34 0.78 -7.54
CA GLU A 131 -5.22 1.64 -7.14
C GLU A 131 -4.14 1.63 -8.20
N GLN A 132 -3.36 2.72 -8.26
CA GLN A 132 -2.26 2.90 -9.19
C GLN A 132 -1.04 3.44 -8.45
N PHE A 133 0.07 2.71 -8.56
CA PHE A 133 1.39 3.11 -8.08
C PHE A 133 2.28 3.42 -9.28
N VAL A 134 2.75 4.67 -9.37
CA VAL A 134 3.77 5.06 -10.34
C VAL A 134 5.12 4.97 -9.66
N LEU A 135 6.02 4.17 -10.21
CA LEU A 135 7.38 4.03 -9.74
C LEU A 135 8.36 4.69 -10.71
N LYS A 136 9.39 5.32 -10.15
CA LYS A 136 10.51 5.89 -10.90
C LYS A 136 11.82 5.41 -10.30
N LYS A 137 12.83 5.33 -11.15
CA LYS A 137 14.20 5.05 -10.73
C LYS A 137 14.84 6.34 -10.21
N ASP A 138 15.33 6.30 -8.97
CA ASP A 138 16.05 7.38 -8.29
C ASP A 138 17.38 6.83 -7.77
N ASN A 139 18.51 7.38 -8.24
CA ASN A 139 19.86 6.90 -7.90
C ASN A 139 20.01 5.37 -7.96
N ASN A 140 19.51 4.78 -9.06
CA ASN A 140 19.53 3.34 -9.33
C ASN A 140 18.62 2.47 -8.41
N SER A 141 17.79 3.08 -7.57
CA SER A 141 16.79 2.39 -6.74
C SER A 141 15.37 2.74 -7.17
N TRP A 142 14.42 1.81 -7.07
CA TRP A 142 13.02 2.11 -7.32
C TRP A 142 12.39 2.86 -6.16
N LYS A 143 11.63 3.90 -6.49
CA LYS A 143 10.83 4.66 -5.53
C LYS A 143 9.44 4.94 -6.08
N ILE A 144 8.50 5.13 -5.17
CA ILE A 144 7.11 5.43 -5.47
C ILE A 144 6.98 6.95 -5.61
N ASP A 145 6.56 7.36 -6.80
CA ASP A 145 6.37 8.77 -7.20
C ASP A 145 4.96 9.25 -6.85
N THR A 146 3.95 8.44 -7.18
CA THR A 146 2.54 8.74 -6.92
C THR A 146 1.73 7.48 -6.64
N LYS A 147 0.86 7.56 -5.63
CA LYS A 147 -0.29 6.66 -5.47
C LYS A 147 -1.56 7.37 -5.92
N LYS A 148 -2.49 6.62 -6.49
CA LYS A 148 -3.84 7.05 -6.81
C LYS A 148 -4.83 5.93 -6.54
N TYR A 149 -6.08 6.29 -6.33
CA TYR A 149 -7.19 5.33 -6.30
C TYR A 149 -8.31 5.76 -7.26
N GLY A 150 -9.20 4.84 -7.56
CA GLY A 150 -10.42 5.08 -8.32
C GLY A 150 -11.39 3.91 -8.22
N PHE A 151 -12.45 3.98 -9.00
CA PHE A 151 -13.44 2.91 -9.14
C PHE A 151 -13.39 2.35 -10.58
N PRO A 152 -13.58 1.03 -10.78
CA PRO A 152 -13.48 0.43 -12.12
C PRO A 152 -14.42 1.06 -13.15
N ASP A 153 -15.62 1.46 -12.72
CA ASP A 153 -16.65 2.07 -13.59
C ASP A 153 -16.41 3.57 -13.87
N GLU A 154 -15.35 4.15 -13.33
CA GLU A 154 -14.98 5.56 -13.53
C GLU A 154 -13.62 5.70 -14.21
N ASP A 155 -13.51 6.59 -15.20
CA ASP A 155 -12.20 6.96 -15.78
C ASP A 155 -11.36 7.85 -14.84
N LYS A 156 -11.96 8.31 -13.74
CA LYS A 156 -11.35 9.28 -12.83
C LYS A 156 -10.38 8.60 -11.87
N TRP A 157 -9.23 9.24 -11.70
CA TRP A 157 -8.25 8.90 -10.68
C TRP A 157 -8.12 10.02 -9.66
N TRP A 158 -8.09 9.65 -8.40
CA TRP A 158 -7.91 10.54 -7.26
C TRP A 158 -6.51 10.35 -6.71
N LYS A 159 -5.81 11.45 -6.42
CA LYS A 159 -4.49 11.38 -5.79
C LYS A 159 -4.65 10.78 -4.40
N ASP A 160 -3.75 9.88 -4.06
CA ASP A 160 -3.67 9.29 -2.73
C ASP A 160 -2.26 9.44 -2.15
N GLU A 161 -2.17 9.26 -0.84
CA GLU A 161 -0.91 9.14 -0.13
C GLU A 161 -0.61 7.67 0.12
N ILE A 162 0.67 7.32 0.16
CA ILE A 162 1.04 5.93 0.41
C ILE A 162 0.70 5.53 1.82
#